data_AF-A0A2V7FCX3-F1
#
_entry.id   AF-A0A2V7FCX3-F1
#
_cell.length_a   1.000
_cell.length_b   1.000
_cell.length_c   1.000
_cell.angle_alpha   90.00
_cell.angle_beta   90.00
_cell.angle_gamma   90.00
#
_symmetry.space_group_name_H-M   'P 1'
#
loop_
_entity.id
_entity.type
_entity.pdbx_description
1 polymer ?
#
loop_
_entity_poly.entity_id
_entity_poly.type
_entity_poly.pdbx_seq_one_letter_code
_entity_poly.pdbx_strand_id
1 'polypeptide(L)' 'MVNTVTLIGNLGRDPELFQTQSGRAVARLSIATNESG' A
#
# COMPACT_ATOMS: atom_id res chain seq x y z
N MET A 1 -13.15 -4.95 -18.21
CA MET A 1 -11.89 -4.19 -18.35
C MET A 1 -11.09 -4.39 -17.06
N VAL A 2 -9.77 -4.57 -17.13
CA VAL A 2 -8.91 -4.84 -15.97
C VAL A 2 -7.83 -3.76 -15.89
N ASN A 3 -7.56 -3.25 -14.69
CA ASN A 3 -6.42 -2.39 -14.41
C ASN A 3 -5.54 -3.08 -13.37
N THR A 4 -4.25 -3.25 -13.68
CA THR A 4 -3.30 -3.99 -12.86
C THR A 4 -2.00 -3.21 -12.75
N VAL A 5 -1.46 -3.11 -11.54
CA VAL A 5 -0.23 -2.39 -11.22
C VAL A 5 0.64 -3.26 -10.31
N THR A 6 1.96 -3.25 -10.53
CA THR A 6 2.98 -3.82 -9.63
C THR A 6 3.93 -2.70 -9.20
N LEU A 7 4.22 -2.60 -7.90
CA LEU A 7 5.10 -1.58 -7.33
C LEU A 7 6.20 -2.26 -6.50
N ILE A 8 7.44 -1.76 -6.60
CA ILE A 8 8.59 -2.20 -5.80
C ILE A 8 9.21 -0.95 -5.17
N GLY A 9 9.48 -0.99 -3.88
CA GLY A 9 10.05 0.13 -3.15
C GLY A 9 10.16 -0.14 -1.65
N ASN A 10 10.55 0.90 -0.90
CA ASN A 10 10.71 0.83 0.55
C ASN A 10 9.46 1.33 1.27
N LEU A 11 9.16 0.81 2.46
CA LEU A 11 8.11 1.40 3.30
C LEU A 11 8.57 2.79 3.78
N GLY A 12 7.73 3.80 3.57
CA GLY A 12 8.02 5.16 4.05
C GLY A 12 7.81 5.35 5.55
N ARG A 13 7.08 4.43 6.20
CA ARG A 13 6.79 4.37 7.64
C ARG A 13 6.21 3.01 8.01
N ASP A 14 6.03 2.75 9.30
CA ASP A 14 5.31 1.58 9.77
C ASP A 14 3.86 1.54 9.22
N PRO A 15 3.36 0.37 8.77
CA PRO A 15 2.01 0.25 8.26
C PRO A 15 0.94 0.57 9.30
N GLU A 16 -0.12 1.25 8.89
CA GLU A 16 -1.28 1.52 9.74
C GLU A 16 -2.34 0.43 9.52
N LEU A 17 -2.68 -0.32 10.57
CA LEU A 17 -3.71 -1.37 10.55
C LEU A 17 -5.01 -0.86 11.18
N PHE A 18 -6.12 -1.03 10.47
CA PHE A 18 -7.45 -0.67 10.96
C PHE A 18 -8.50 -1.71 10.55
N GLN A 19 -9.61 -1.72 11.26
CA GLN A 19 -10.79 -2.53 10.93
C GLN A 19 -11.85 -1.63 10.30
N THR A 20 -12.45 -2.06 9.21
CA THR A 20 -13.63 -1.39 8.67
C THR A 20 -14.81 -1.55 9.62
N GLN A 21 -15.87 -0.75 9.46
CA GLN A 21 -17.12 -0.92 10.21
C GLN A 21 -17.73 -2.32 10.02
N SER A 22 -17.48 -2.95 8.86
CA SER A 22 -17.87 -4.32 8.57
C SER A 22 -16.94 -5.39 9.17
N GLY A 23 -15.92 -4.99 9.94
CA GLY A 23 -14.99 -5.91 10.62
C GLY A 23 -13.87 -6.48 9.75
N ARG A 24 -13.58 -5.88 8.59
CA ARG A 24 -12.50 -6.33 7.71
C ARG A 24 -11.19 -5.63 8.03
N ALA A 25 -10.12 -6.40 8.20
CA ALA A 25 -8.78 -5.85 8.39
C ALA A 25 -8.30 -5.17 7.11
N VAL A 26 -7.79 -3.94 7.24
CA VAL A 26 -7.22 -3.15 6.16
C VAL A 26 -5.91 -2.53 6.64
N ALA A 27 -4.87 -2.64 5.83
CA ALA A 27 -3.59 -1.97 6.07
C ALA A 27 -3.41 -0.82 5.07
N ARG A 28 -2.95 0.33 5.56
CA ARG A 28 -2.47 1.43 4.72
C ARG A 28 -0.93 1.40 4.70
N LEU A 29 -0.38 1.28 3.51
CA LEU A 29 1.06 1.27 3.26
C LEU A 29 1.44 2.51 2.45
N SER A 30 2.60 3.09 2.76
CA SER A 30 3.24 4.11 1.94
C SER A 30 4.51 3.51 1.35
N ILE A 31 4.63 3.49 0.02
CA ILE A 31 5.79 2.93 -0.68
C ILE A 31 6.59 4.08 -1.29
N ALA A 32 7.81 4.30 -0.79
CA ALA A 32 8.81 5.15 -1.43
C ALA A 32 9.40 4.40 -2.63
N THR A 33 9.24 5.00 -3.82
CA THR A 33 9.83 4.51 -5.07
C THR A 33 10.81 5.55 -5.60
N ASN A 34 11.79 5.09 -6.35
CA ASN A 34 12.74 5.93 -7.04
C ASN A 34 12.49 5.78 -8.54
N GLU A 35 12.45 6.88 -9.28
CA GLU A 35 12.47 6.82 -10.73
C GLU A 35 13.86 6.38 -11.19
N SER A 36 13.90 5.33 -12.01
CA SER A 36 15.10 4.97 -12.76
C SER A 36 14.91 5.53 -14.16
N GLY A 37 15.31 6.79 -14.34
CA GLY A 37 15.43 7.43 -15.66
C GLY A 37 16.71 7.02 -16.35
#